data_AF-X1SBQ0-F1
#
_entry.id   AF-X1SBQ0-F1
#
_cell.length_a   1.000
_cell.length_b   1.000
_cell.length_c   1.000
_cell.angle_alpha   90.00
_cell.angle_beta   90.00
_cell.angle_gamma   90.00
#
_symmetry.space_group_name_H-M   'P 1'
#
loop_
_entity.id
_entity.type
_entity.pdbx_description
1 polymer ?
#
loop_
_entity_poly.entity_id
_entity_poly.type
_entity_poly.pdbx_seq_one_letter_code
_entity_poly.pdbx_strand_id
1 'polypeptide(L)'
;LEYIYCKDVETLREAISFLKVRGAPALGIAGAFGVVLGTQNSSARDYADFKKELETLINYLGSSRPTAVNLFWSLKRMKECVEKNKNKKIEEIKTILKKEAFKIM
;
A
#
# COMPACT_ATOMS: atom_id res chain seq x y z
N LEU A 1 -5.04 -1.04 -26.78
CA LEU A 1 -4.66 -0.78 -25.37
C LEU A 1 -5.73 -1.42 -24.51
N GLU A 2 -5.34 -2.29 -23.57
CA GLU A 2 -6.25 -2.90 -22.60
C GLU A 2 -5.86 -2.37 -21.22
N TYR A 3 -6.85 -1.97 -20.41
CA TYR A 3 -6.64 -1.38 -19.09
C TYR A 3 -7.16 -2.32 -18.00
N ILE A 4 -6.39 -2.47 -16.93
CA ILE A 4 -6.77 -3.25 -15.75
C ILE A 4 -7.10 -2.28 -14.63
N TYR A 5 -8.37 -2.23 -14.24
CA TYR A 5 -8.84 -1.39 -13.15
C TYR A 5 -8.72 -2.15 -11.83
N CYS A 6 -7.72 -1.81 -11.02
CA CYS A 6 -7.56 -2.40 -9.69
C CYS A 6 -8.42 -1.63 -8.68
N LYS A 7 -9.60 -2.18 -8.33
CA LYS A 7 -10.54 -1.60 -7.35
C LYS A 7 -10.36 -2.15 -5.94
N ASP A 8 -9.57 -3.21 -5.81
CA ASP A 8 -9.26 -3.90 -4.56
C ASP A 8 -7.79 -4.36 -4.56
N VAL A 9 -7.32 -4.76 -3.38
CA VAL A 9 -5.92 -5.12 -3.13
C VAL A 9 -5.58 -6.44 -3.81
N GLU A 10 -6.54 -7.35 -3.90
CA GLU A 10 -6.44 -8.66 -4.52
C GLU A 10 -6.10 -8.52 -6.01
N THR A 11 -6.88 -7.73 -6.75
CA THR A 11 -6.68 -7.45 -8.17
C THR A 11 -5.33 -6.78 -8.42
N LEU A 12 -4.92 -5.84 -7.55
CA LEU A 12 -3.62 -5.19 -7.65
C LEU A 12 -2.47 -6.17 -7.39
N ARG A 13 -2.59 -7.01 -6.37
CA ARG A 13 -1.59 -8.02 -6.03
C ARG A 13 -1.42 -9.01 -7.17
N GLU A 14 -2.52 -9.49 -7.76
CA GLU A 14 -2.49 -10.34 -8.95
C GLU A 14 -1.80 -9.63 -10.13
N ALA A 15 -2.10 -8.36 -10.36
CA ALA A 15 -1.44 -7.58 -11.41
C ALA A 15 0.08 -7.47 -11.20
N ILE A 16 0.52 -7.34 -9.95
CA ILE A 16 1.95 -7.37 -9.60
C ILE A 16 2.53 -8.76 -9.84
N SER A 17 1.89 -9.83 -9.35
CA SER A 17 2.35 -11.22 -9.45
C SER A 17 2.47 -11.70 -10.90
N PHE A 18 1.49 -11.40 -11.74
CA PHE A 18 1.45 -11.80 -13.15
C PHE A 18 2.20 -10.85 -14.10
N LEU A 19 3.06 -9.98 -13.57
CA LEU A 19 3.90 -9.05 -14.34
C LEU A 19 3.11 -8.06 -15.23
N LYS A 20 1.82 -7.86 -14.94
CA LYS A 20 1.00 -6.81 -15.56
C LYS A 20 1.48 -5.42 -15.15
N VAL A 21 2.10 -5.30 -13.96
CA VAL A 21 2.91 -4.17 -13.54
C VAL A 21 4.40 -4.57 -13.57
N ARG A 22 5.20 -3.84 -14.35
CA ARG A 22 6.64 -4.12 -14.52
C ARG A 22 7.47 -2.85 -14.54
N GLY A 23 8.75 -3.00 -14.20
CA GLY A 23 9.68 -1.89 -13.99
C GLY A 23 9.76 -1.51 -12.51
N ALA A 24 10.99 -1.26 -12.03
CA ALA A 24 11.24 -0.99 -10.62
C ALA A 24 10.44 0.23 -10.10
N PRO A 25 10.37 1.39 -10.80
CA PRO A 25 9.57 2.52 -10.34
C PRO A 25 8.07 2.21 -10.26
N ALA A 26 7.51 1.54 -11.28
CA ALA A 26 6.08 1.20 -11.33
C ALA A 26 5.66 0.24 -10.20
N LEU A 27 6.54 -0.69 -9.80
CA LEU A 27 6.30 -1.56 -8.64
C LEU A 27 6.27 -0.79 -7.32
N GLY A 28 7.09 0.26 -7.19
CA GLY A 28 7.06 1.15 -6.02
C GLY A 28 5.75 1.94 -5.95
N ILE A 29 5.29 2.48 -7.08
CA ILE A 29 4.00 3.18 -7.17
C ILE A 29 2.85 2.21 -6.84
N ALA A 30 2.84 1.01 -7.42
CA ALA A 30 1.83 -0.01 -7.15
C ALA A 30 1.78 -0.41 -5.67
N GLY A 31 2.94 -0.60 -5.01
CA GLY A 31 3.00 -0.88 -3.58
C GLY A 31 2.39 0.23 -2.73
N ALA A 32 2.72 1.49 -3.04
CA ALA A 32 2.19 2.64 -2.31
C ALA A 32 0.67 2.79 -2.46
N PHE A 33 0.16 2.72 -3.69
CA PHE A 33 -1.28 2.79 -3.94
C PHE A 33 -2.03 1.56 -3.42
N GLY A 34 -1.38 0.39 -3.36
CA GLY A 34 -1.95 -0.80 -2.72
C GLY A 34 -2.20 -0.61 -1.23
N VAL A 35 -1.30 0.07 -0.53
CA VAL A 35 -1.52 0.43 0.88
C VAL A 35 -2.69 1.41 1.03
N VAL A 36 -2.78 2.42 0.16
CA VAL A 36 -3.92 3.35 0.16
C VAL A 36 -5.23 2.60 -0.06
N LEU A 37 -5.27 1.69 -1.04
CA LEU A 37 -6.46 0.93 -1.39
C LEU A 37 -6.91 0.02 -0.24
N GLY A 38 -5.98 -0.74 0.36
CA GLY A 38 -6.31 -1.65 1.45
C GLY A 38 -6.68 -0.94 2.76
N THR A 39 -6.16 0.27 2.99
CA THR A 39 -6.49 1.04 4.21
C THR A 39 -7.79 1.82 4.10
N GLN A 40 -8.32 2.11 2.89
CA GLN A 40 -9.56 2.88 2.74
C GLN A 40 -10.75 2.25 3.46
N ASN A 41 -10.90 0.93 3.34
CA ASN A 41 -12.01 0.17 3.93
C ASN A 41 -11.68 -0.38 5.33
N SER A 42 -10.61 0.09 5.97
CA SER A 42 -10.23 -0.32 7.33
C SER A 42 -11.37 -0.04 8.32
N SER A 43 -11.72 -1.07 9.10
CA SER A 43 -12.72 -1.02 10.17
C SER A 43 -12.13 -0.73 11.55
N ALA A 44 -10.84 -0.45 11.62
CA ALA A 44 -10.12 -0.20 12.86
C ALA A 44 -10.74 0.95 13.66
N ARG A 45 -10.90 0.74 14.96
CA ARG A 45 -11.47 1.73 15.89
C ARG A 45 -10.41 2.59 16.56
N ASP A 46 -9.19 2.06 16.64
CA ASP A 46 -8.04 2.73 17.20
C ASP A 46 -6.77 2.49 16.37
N TYR A 47 -5.70 3.18 16.77
CA TYR A 47 -4.41 3.09 16.09
C TYR A 47 -3.80 1.69 16.15
N ALA A 48 -3.98 0.96 17.24
CA ALA A 48 -3.36 -0.34 17.43
C ALA A 48 -3.96 -1.36 16.45
N ASP A 49 -5.28 -1.34 16.28
CA ASP A 49 -5.97 -2.17 15.30
C ASP A 49 -5.61 -1.75 13.87
N PHE A 50 -5.58 -0.44 13.58
CA PHE A 50 -5.20 0.07 12.27
C PHE A 50 -3.77 -0.36 11.88
N LYS A 51 -2.85 -0.32 12.84
CA LYS A 51 -1.47 -0.77 12.65
C LYS A 51 -1.40 -2.28 12.36
N LYS A 52 -2.16 -3.13 13.06
CA LYS A 52 -2.21 -4.57 12.77
C LYS A 52 -2.78 -4.87 11.38
N GLU A 53 -3.84 -4.18 10.99
CA GLU A 53 -4.41 -4.29 9.65
C GLU A 53 -3.39 -3.88 8.58
N LEU A 54 -2.68 -2.76 8.80
CA LEU A 54 -1.61 -2.29 7.92
C LEU A 54 -0.47 -3.30 7.79
N GLU A 55 -0.03 -3.91 8.90
CA GLU A 55 1.05 -4.91 8.87
C GLU A 55 0.65 -6.15 8.07
N THR A 56 -0.59 -6.61 8.26
CA THR A 56 -1.19 -7.70 7.46
C THR A 56 -1.20 -7.35 5.98
N LEU A 57 -1.66 -6.14 5.64
CA LEU A 57 -1.72 -5.64 4.27
C LEU A 57 -0.34 -5.55 3.60
N ILE A 58 0.66 -5.04 4.32
CA ILE A 58 2.04 -4.93 3.82
C ILE A 58 2.62 -6.32 3.52
N ASN A 59 2.43 -7.28 4.42
CA ASN A 59 2.90 -8.65 4.21
C ASN A 59 2.19 -9.30 3.01
N TYR A 60 0.87 -9.08 2.88
CA TYR A 60 0.08 -9.57 1.77
C TYR A 60 0.58 -9.03 0.42
N LEU A 61 0.78 -7.72 0.30
CA LEU A 61 1.32 -7.08 -0.89
C LEU A 61 2.77 -7.51 -1.17
N GLY A 62 3.63 -7.55 -0.15
CA GLY A 62 5.04 -7.96 -0.27
C GLY A 62 5.22 -9.41 -0.74
N SER A 63 4.26 -10.29 -0.42
CA SER A 63 4.28 -11.68 -0.88
C SER A 63 4.09 -11.86 -2.39
N SER A 64 3.62 -10.83 -3.11
CA SER A 64 3.40 -10.93 -4.56
C SER A 64 4.70 -11.18 -5.33
N ARG A 65 5.79 -10.48 -4.95
CA ARG A 65 7.11 -10.58 -5.59
C ARG A 65 8.22 -10.34 -4.56
N PRO A 66 8.70 -11.38 -3.86
CA PRO A 66 9.66 -11.26 -2.77
C PRO A 66 11.00 -10.57 -3.10
N THR A 67 11.36 -10.51 -4.39
CA THR A 67 12.61 -9.88 -4.87
C THR A 67 12.43 -8.44 -5.37
N ALA A 68 11.21 -7.90 -5.37
CA ALA A 68 10.93 -6.56 -5.89
C ALA A 68 11.35 -5.46 -4.89
N VAL A 69 12.60 -5.05 -4.91
CA VAL A 69 13.18 -4.07 -3.97
C VAL A 69 12.35 -2.78 -3.87
N ASN A 70 11.90 -2.21 -4.99
CA ASN A 70 11.10 -0.98 -4.99
C ASN A 70 9.69 -1.17 -4.39
N LEU A 71 9.11 -2.36 -4.51
CA LEU A 71 7.86 -2.69 -3.81
C LEU A 71 8.10 -2.62 -2.31
N PHE A 72 9.10 -3.33 -1.78
CA PHE A 72 9.40 -3.32 -0.35
C PHE A 72 9.81 -1.93 0.17
N TRP A 73 10.57 -1.17 -0.61
CA TRP A 73 10.89 0.22 -0.28
C TRP A 73 9.63 1.07 -0.11
N SER A 74 8.67 0.97 -1.04
CA SER A 74 7.41 1.72 -0.95
C SER A 74 6.57 1.28 0.25
N LEU A 75 6.43 -0.03 0.49
CA LEU A 75 5.68 -0.58 1.62
C LEU A 75 6.27 -0.14 2.96
N LYS A 76 7.61 -0.17 3.09
CA LYS A 76 8.33 0.33 4.27
C LYS A 76 8.06 1.83 4.48
N ARG A 77 8.17 2.64 3.42
CA ARG A 77 7.90 4.08 3.47
C ARG A 77 6.47 4.39 3.92
N MET A 78 5.49 3.63 3.42
CA MET A 78 4.09 3.77 3.83
C MET A 78 3.89 3.36 5.30
N LYS A 79 4.55 2.29 5.77
CA LYS A 79 4.55 1.91 7.20
C LYS A 79 5.08 3.03 8.09
N GLU A 80 6.25 3.57 7.75
CA GLU A 80 6.86 4.68 8.49
C GLU A 80 5.99 5.93 8.50
N CYS A 81 5.25 6.18 7.42
CA CYS A 81 4.29 7.27 7.34
C CYS A 81 3.17 7.12 8.39
N VAL A 82 2.63 5.91 8.57
CA VAL A 82 1.63 5.63 9.60
C VAL A 82 2.22 5.81 11.01
N GLU A 83 3.41 5.26 11.26
CA GLU A 83 4.07 5.34 12.57
C GLU A 83 4.37 6.79 13.00
N LYS A 84 4.81 7.64 12.05
CA LYS A 84 5.04 9.07 12.31
C LYS A 84 3.76 9.84 12.65
N ASN A 85 2.60 9.31 12.28
CA ASN A 85 1.30 9.95 12.45
C ASN A 85 0.40 9.22 13.46
N LYS A 86 0.97 8.37 14.32
CA LYS A 86 0.23 7.53 15.27
C LYS A 86 -0.71 8.26 16.25
N ASN A 87 -0.47 9.54 16.49
CA ASN A 87 -1.28 10.38 17.38
C ASN A 87 -2.45 11.07 16.66
N LYS A 88 -2.63 10.83 15.35
CA LYS A 88 -3.72 11.41 14.55
C LYS A 88 -4.91 10.46 14.45
N LYS A 89 -6.07 11.01 14.09
CA LYS A 89 -7.25 10.20 13.75
C LYS A 89 -6.96 9.33 12.53
N ILE A 90 -7.53 8.13 12.50
CA ILE A 90 -7.35 7.17 11.38
C ILE A 90 -7.68 7.81 10.02
N GLU A 91 -8.75 8.60 9.94
CA GLU A 91 -9.13 9.31 8.70
C GLU A 91 -8.08 10.35 8.24
N GLU A 92 -7.39 11.00 9.18
CA GLU A 92 -6.25 11.86 8.85
C GLU A 92 -5.07 11.04 8.34
N ILE A 93 -4.79 9.89 8.96
CA ILE A 93 -3.72 8.97 8.53
C ILE A 93 -4.01 8.47 7.11
N LYS A 94 -5.23 8.06 6.79
CA LYS A 94 -5.65 7.66 5.43
C LYS A 94 -5.40 8.77 4.41
N THR A 95 -5.74 10.01 4.77
CA THR A 95 -5.48 11.19 3.91
C THR A 95 -3.98 11.43 3.71
N ILE A 96 -3.19 11.29 4.77
CA ILE A 96 -1.72 11.44 4.72
C ILE A 96 -1.09 10.34 3.87
N LEU A 97 -1.54 9.08 3.99
CA LEU A 97 -1.09 7.97 3.15
C LEU A 97 -1.34 8.24 1.68
N LYS A 98 -2.54 8.73 1.32
CA LYS A 98 -2.84 9.11 -0.06
C LYS A 98 -1.86 10.16 -0.58
N LYS A 99 -1.57 11.21 0.21
CA LYS A 99 -0.58 12.23 -0.16
C LYS A 99 0.84 11.65 -0.28
N GLU A 100 1.21 10.74 0.61
CA GLU A 100 2.52 10.11 0.60
C GLU A 100 2.72 9.21 -0.62
N ALA A 101 1.69 8.47 -1.05
CA ALA A 101 1.71 7.67 -2.26
C ALA A 101 1.96 8.52 -3.52
N PHE A 102 1.40 9.73 -3.59
CA PHE A 102 1.68 10.66 -4.71
C PHE A 102 3.13 11.17 -4.73
N LYS A 103 3.85 11.17 -3.61
CA LYS A 103 5.29 11.55 -3.57
C LYS A 103 6.23 10.45 -4.03
N ILE A 104 5.71 9.23 -4.23
CA ILE A 104 6.46 8.07 -4.72
C ILE A 104 6.42 7.99 -6.26
N MET A 105 5.45 8.67 -6.88
CA MET A 105 5.34 8.85 -8.33
C MET A 105 6.44 9.78 -8.84
#